data_AF-A0A1T4XYM5-F1
#
_entry.id   AF-A0A1T4XYM5-F1
#
_cell.length_a   1.000
_cell.length_b   1.000
_cell.length_c   1.000
_cell.angle_alpha   90.00
_cell.angle_beta   90.00
_cell.angle_gamma   90.00
#
_symmetry.space_group_name_H-M   'P 1'
#
loop_
_entity.id
_entity.type
_entity.pdbx_description
1 polymer ?
#
loop_
_entity_poly.entity_id
_entity_poly.type
_entity_poly.pdbx_seq_one_letter_code
_entity_poly.pdbx_strand_id
1 'polypeptide(L)'
;MVFVSVLTDILLGLTLNHISGLTLPFNYDMLLTPIVLFWYIVSELGSILENAEKMGASIPPLLKNAIEKMRDSDNDKHNTSI
;
A
#
# COMPACT_ATOMS: atom_id res chain seq x y z
N MET A 1 -8.25 1.46 -5.74
CA MET A 1 -6.79 1.73 -5.75
C MET A 1 -6.11 1.04 -6.94
N VAL A 2 -6.15 -0.29 -7.04
CA VAL A 2 -5.45 -1.03 -8.12
C VAL A 2 -5.91 -0.67 -9.54
N PHE A 3 -7.22 -0.55 -9.80
CA PHE A 3 -7.69 -0.14 -11.14
C PHE A 3 -7.21 1.28 -11.51
N VAL A 4 -7.23 2.20 -10.54
CA VAL A 4 -6.76 3.58 -10.74
C VAL A 4 -5.26 3.62 -11.01
N SER A 5 -4.46 2.79 -10.34
CA SER A 5 -3.02 2.72 -10.60
C SER A 5 -2.71 2.18 -12.00
N VAL A 6 -3.46 1.18 -12.48
CA VAL A 6 -3.33 0.67 -13.86
C VAL A 6 -3.63 1.76 -14.88
N LEU A 7 -4.75 2.49 -14.71
CA LEU A 7 -5.07 3.61 -15.61
C LEU A 7 -4.02 4.71 -15.57
N THR A 8 -3.44 4.96 -14.39
CA THR A 8 -2.40 5.98 -14.21
C THR A 8 -1.09 5.57 -14.88
N ASP A 9 -0.70 4.29 -14.79
CA ASP A 9 0.46 3.75 -15.51
C ASP A 9 0.29 3.89 -17.02
N ILE A 10 -0.89 3.55 -17.55
CA ILE A 10 -1.21 3.70 -18.98
C ILE A 10 -1.12 5.18 -19.40
N LEU A 11 -1.71 6.08 -18.62
CA LEU A 11 -1.68 7.51 -18.91
C LEU A 11 -0.25 8.07 -18.87
N LEU A 12 0.56 7.66 -17.89
CA LEU A 12 1.97 8.03 -17.80
C LEU A 12 2.76 7.52 -19.00
N GLY A 13 2.60 6.24 -19.36
CA GLY A 13 3.24 5.67 -20.54
C GLY A 13 2.87 6.41 -21.82
N LEU A 14 1.59 6.71 -22.04
CA LEU A 14 1.14 7.48 -23.21
C LEU A 14 1.70 8.91 -23.21
N THR A 15 1.74 9.56 -22.06
CA THR A 15 2.24 10.94 -21.90
C THR A 15 3.72 11.02 -22.23
N LEU A 16 4.53 10.09 -21.73
CA LEU A 16 5.97 10.05 -21.99
C LEU A 16 6.31 9.71 -23.44
N ASN A 17 5.47 8.92 -24.12
CA ASN A 17 5.67 8.60 -25.52
C ASN A 17 5.22 9.71 -26.49
N HIS A 18 4.27 10.58 -26.11
CA HIS A 18 3.71 11.59 -27.01
C HIS A 18 4.15 13.04 -26.72
N ILE A 19 4.70 13.34 -25.54
CA ILE A 19 5.21 14.69 -25.24
C ILE A 19 6.71 14.76 -25.54
N SER A 20 7.04 15.36 -26.68
CA SER A 20 8.43 15.62 -27.06
C SER A 20 9.12 16.54 -26.04
N GLY A 21 10.21 16.08 -25.44
CA GLY A 21 10.98 16.79 -24.42
C GLY A 21 10.69 16.38 -22.97
N LEU A 22 9.64 15.58 -22.72
CA LEU A 22 9.36 15.04 -21.39
C LEU A 22 9.98 13.65 -21.25
N THR A 23 11.16 13.59 -20.64
CA THR A 23 11.84 12.33 -20.29
C THR A 23 12.03 12.25 -18.79
N LEU A 24 11.78 11.09 -18.21
CA LEU A 24 12.15 10.84 -16.82
C LEU A 24 13.65 10.54 -16.74
N PRO A 25 14.33 10.87 -15.63
CA PRO A 25 15.73 10.51 -15.41
C PRO A 25 15.94 8.98 -15.19
N PHE A 26 14.90 8.17 -15.40
CA PHE A 26 14.88 6.72 -15.29
C PHE A 26 13.87 6.13 -16.28
N ASN A 27 14.03 4.84 -16.59
CA ASN A 27 13.10 4.13 -17.47
C ASN A 27 11.78 3.86 -16.74
N TYR A 28 10.68 4.38 -17.26
CA TYR A 28 9.33 4.16 -16.75
C TYR A 28 8.60 3.18 -17.67
N ASP A 29 8.25 2.00 -17.16
CA ASP A 29 7.45 1.00 -17.88
C ASP A 29 6.07 0.84 -17.23
N MET A 30 6.04 0.33 -15.99
CA MET A 30 4.79 0.15 -15.23
C MET A 30 5.07 0.09 -13.72
N LEU A 31 5.57 1.18 -13.14
CA LEU A 31 6.06 1.18 -11.74
C LEU A 31 4.94 1.35 -10.70
N LEU A 32 3.85 2.06 -11.03
CA LEU A 32 2.86 2.43 -10.02
C LEU A 32 2.00 1.23 -9.59
N THR A 33 1.52 0.44 -10.56
CA THR A 33 0.66 -0.72 -10.33
C THR A 33 1.30 -1.78 -9.42
N PRO A 34 2.53 -2.26 -9.63
CA PRO A 34 3.12 -3.25 -8.74
C PRO A 34 3.33 -2.72 -7.32
N ILE A 35 3.65 -1.42 -7.16
CA ILE A 35 3.77 -0.80 -5.83
C ILE A 35 2.43 -0.76 -5.12
N VAL A 36 1.37 -0.30 -5.79
CA VAL A 36 0.02 -0.24 -5.24
C VAL A 36 -0.51 -1.64 -4.94
N LEU A 37 -0.21 -2.62 -5.79
CA LEU A 37 -0.60 -4.01 -5.59
C LEU A 37 0.12 -4.62 -4.38
N PHE A 38 1.43 -4.39 -4.24
CA PHE A 38 2.20 -4.83 -3.08
C PHE A 38 1.64 -4.21 -1.79
N TRP A 39 1.40 -2.91 -1.78
CA TRP A 39 0.78 -2.22 -0.65
C TRP A 39 -0.59 -2.80 -0.29
N TYR A 40 -1.42 -3.09 -1.30
CA TYR A 40 -2.73 -3.70 -1.11
C TYR A 40 -2.63 -5.08 -0.45
N ILE A 41 -1.73 -5.95 -0.95
CA ILE A 41 -1.49 -7.28 -0.37
C ILE A 41 -1.06 -7.15 1.10
N VAL A 42 -0.11 -6.27 1.40
CA VAL A 42 0.37 -6.07 2.78
C VAL A 42 -0.76 -5.58 3.70
N SER A 43 -1.60 -4.68 3.21
CA SER A 43 -2.74 -4.15 3.98
C SER A 43 -3.78 -5.24 4.27
N GLU A 44 -4.15 -6.04 3.27
CA GLU A 44 -5.09 -7.15 3.42
C GLU A 44 -4.53 -8.25 4.35
N LEU A 45 -3.22 -8.56 4.24
CA LEU A 45 -2.56 -9.47 5.17
C LEU A 45 -2.62 -8.97 6.63
N GLY A 46 -2.43 -7.67 6.85
CA GLY A 46 -2.61 -7.06 8.18
C GLY A 46 -4.03 -7.27 8.71
N SER A 47 -5.04 -7.02 7.88
CA SER A 47 -6.45 -7.22 8.26
C SER A 47 -6.79 -8.68 8.61
N ILE A 48 -6.31 -9.64 7.80
CA ILE A 48 -6.49 -11.07 8.06
C ILE A 48 -5.83 -11.47 9.38
N LEU A 49 -4.63 -10.94 9.64
CA LEU A 49 -3.88 -11.24 10.84
C LEU A 49 -4.56 -10.71 12.11
N GLU A 50 -5.11 -9.50 12.08
CA GLU A 50 -5.95 -8.97 13.16
C GLU A 50 -7.17 -9.85 13.43
N ASN A 51 -7.83 -10.35 12.38
CA ASN A 51 -8.95 -11.26 12.54
C ASN A 51 -8.52 -12.63 13.09
N ALA A 52 -7.38 -13.16 12.63
CA ALA A 52 -6.82 -14.41 13.13
C ALA A 52 -6.49 -14.31 14.64
N GLU A 53 -5.98 -13.16 15.10
CA GLU A 53 -5.73 -12.90 16.52
C GLU A 53 -7.01 -12.99 17.35
N LYS A 54 -8.08 -12.33 16.87
CA LYS A 54 -9.41 -12.35 17.52
C LYS A 54 -10.00 -13.75 17.59
N MET A 55 -9.68 -14.61 16.62
CA MET A 55 -10.07 -16.03 16.62
C MET A 55 -9.21 -16.91 17.54
N GLY A 56 -8.22 -16.34 18.23
CA GLY A 56 -7.35 -17.05 19.17
C GLY A 56 -6.21 -17.82 18.49
N ALA A 57 -5.91 -17.53 17.22
CA ALA A 57 -4.77 -18.15 16.55
C ALA A 57 -3.46 -17.72 17.23
N SER A 58 -2.52 -18.66 17.37
CA SER A 58 -1.19 -18.35 17.89
C SER A 58 -0.38 -17.63 16.82
N ILE A 59 -0.25 -16.31 16.96
CA ILE A 59 0.52 -15.44 16.05
C ILE A 59 1.94 -15.28 16.60
N PRO A 60 2.98 -15.35 15.74
CA PRO A 60 4.36 -15.14 16.18
C PRO A 60 4.56 -13.75 16.83
N PRO A 61 5.39 -13.63 17.87
CA PRO A 61 5.56 -12.38 18.63
C PRO A 61 5.95 -11.18 17.77
N LEU A 62 6.77 -11.39 16.74
CA LEU A 62 7.19 -10.33 15.81
C LEU A 62 6.01 -9.72 15.06
N LEU A 63 5.07 -10.55 14.60
CA LEU A 63 3.88 -10.12 13.89
C LEU A 63 2.90 -9.43 14.85
N LYS A 64 2.74 -9.97 16.06
CA LYS A 64 1.89 -9.35 17.09
C LYS A 64 2.34 -7.93 17.45
N ASN A 65 3.65 -7.73 17.66
CA ASN A 65 4.21 -6.41 17.93
C ASN A 65 3.97 -5.42 16.78
N ALA A 66 4.01 -5.88 15.54
CA ALA A 66 3.74 -5.04 14.38
C ALA A 66 2.27 -4.57 14.33
N ILE A 67 1.31 -5.46 14.61
CA ILE A 67 -0.12 -5.12 14.69
C ILE A 67 -0.38 -4.13 15.82
N GLU A 68 0.15 -4.39 17.02
CA GLU A 68 -0.04 -3.52 18.18
C GLU A 68 0.44 -2.10 17.89
N LYS A 69 1.60 -1.96 17.26
CA LYS A 69 2.16 -0.65 16.86
C LYS A 69 1.32 0.06 15.80
N MET A 70 0.76 -0.68 14.84
CA MET A 70 -0.16 -0.13 13.84
C MET A 70 -1.45 0.38 14.49
N ARG A 71 -2.01 -0.36 15.46
CA ARG A 71 -3.22 0.03 16.20
C ARG A 71 -2.99 1.24 17.10
N ASP A 72 -1.85 1.31 17.77
CA ASP A 72 -1.51 2.44 18.64
C ASP A 72 -1.36 3.74 17.83
N SER A 73 -0.76 3.63 16.65
CA SER A 73 -0.66 4.75 15.68
C SER A 73 -2.01 5.21 15.15
N ASP A 74 -3.05 4.37 15.19
CA ASP A 74 -4.41 4.73 14.78
C ASP A 74 -5.17 5.43 15.92
N ASN A 75 -5.06 4.91 17.15
CA ASN A 75 -5.64 5.53 18.34
C ASN A 75 -5.07 6.92 18.64
N ASP A 76 -3.77 7.12 18.40
CA ASP A 76 -3.11 8.41 18.66
C ASP A 76 -3.63 9.52 17.72
N LYS A 77 -3.95 9.18 16.47
CA LYS A 77 -4.58 10.12 15.53
C LYS A 77 -6.00 10.49 15.92
N HIS A 78 -6.70 9.59 16.62
CA HIS A 78 -8.07 9.84 17.10
C HIS A 78 -8.07 10.76 18.33
N ASN A 79 -7.05 10.71 19.19
CA ASN A 79 -6.98 11.56 20.39
C ASN A 79 -6.54 13.02 20.09
N THR A 80 -5.82 13.24 18.99
CA THR A 80 -5.29 14.56 18.59
C THR A 80 -6.27 15.34 17.71
N SER A 81 -7.35 14.69 17.28
CA SER A 81 -8.42 15.30 16.47
C SER A 81 -9.61 15.79 17.31
N ILE A 82 -9.49 15.77 18.65
CA ILE A 82 -10.51 16.26 19.62
C ILE A 82 -9.98 17.49 20.35
#